data_AF-A0A7S4M186-F1
#
_entry.id   AF-A0A7S4M186-F1
#
_cell.length_a   1.000
_cell.length_b   1.000
_cell.length_c   1.000
_cell.angle_alpha   90.00
_cell.angle_beta   90.00
_cell.angle_gamma   90.00
#
_symmetry.space_group_name_H-M   'P 1'
#
loop_
_entity.id
_entity.type
_entity.pdbx_description
1 polymer ?
#
loop_
_entity_poly.entity_id
_entity_poly.type
_entity_poly.pdbx_seq_one_letter_code
_entity_poly.pdbx_strand_id
1 'polypeptide(L)'
;KGYFLSRNCLREVVATLEYAKKYLFVREADPAKGGAPLEELKKELKNDDHRRRLFDETPHRDNVWHRIGTFQVVTLIHIVEDMLRQSRGFDETLNLFVPGSLLAQRLTFDRRVVLYTSSHNPGAA
;
A
#
# COMPACT_ATOMS: atom_id res chain seq x y z
N LYS A 1 16.71 -12.21 -0.67
CA LYS A 1 15.84 -11.92 0.50
C LYS A 1 14.59 -11.29 -0.06
N GLY A 2 13.41 -11.84 0.24
CA GLY A 2 12.13 -11.37 -0.31
C GLY A 2 11.01 -11.96 0.52
N TYR A 3 9.94 -11.20 0.74
CA TYR A 3 8.85 -11.61 1.64
C TYR A 3 8.22 -12.92 1.14
N PHE A 4 7.87 -12.96 -0.15
CA PHE A 4 7.22 -14.11 -0.80
C PHE A 4 8.16 -15.28 -1.10
N LEU A 5 9.45 -15.15 -0.79
CA LEU A 5 10.41 -16.25 -0.88
C LEU A 5 10.49 -17.08 0.41
N SER A 6 9.90 -16.60 1.52
CA SER A 6 9.96 -17.30 2.81
C SER A 6 8.85 -18.35 2.93
N ARG A 7 9.19 -19.51 3.53
CA ARG A 7 8.21 -20.58 3.80
C ARG A 7 7.04 -20.11 4.68
N ASN A 8 7.33 -19.22 5.64
CA ASN A 8 6.30 -18.68 6.53
C ASN A 8 5.30 -17.81 5.77
N CYS A 9 5.77 -16.89 4.92
CA CYS A 9 4.91 -16.08 4.08
C CYS A 9 4.06 -16.94 3.14
N LEU A 10 4.65 -17.96 2.49
CA LEU A 10 3.90 -18.83 1.59
C LEU A 10 2.78 -19.58 2.32
N ARG A 11 3.00 -19.99 3.57
CA ARG A 11 1.96 -20.59 4.42
C ARG A 11 0.83 -19.60 4.72
N GLU A 12 1.17 -18.32 4.98
CA GLU A 12 0.18 -17.27 5.20
C GLU A 12 -0.63 -16.95 3.95
N VAL A 13 0.00 -16.92 2.78
CA VAL A 13 -0.68 -16.74 1.48
C VAL A 13 -1.67 -17.88 1.24
N VAL A 14 -1.23 -19.13 1.37
CA VAL A 14 -2.09 -20.30 1.20
C VAL A 14 -3.29 -20.22 2.15
N ALA A 15 -3.06 -20.01 3.44
CA ALA A 15 -4.14 -19.91 4.42
C ALA A 15 -5.07 -18.71 4.14
N THR A 16 -4.55 -17.58 3.70
CA THR A 16 -5.37 -16.41 3.35
C THR A 16 -6.32 -16.75 2.20
N LEU A 17 -5.81 -17.42 1.17
CA LEU A 17 -6.58 -17.79 -0.02
C LEU A 17 -7.55 -18.96 0.23
N GLU A 18 -7.17 -19.96 1.01
CA GLU A 18 -8.02 -21.12 1.34
C GLU A 18 -9.20 -20.73 2.24
N TYR A 19 -8.94 -19.91 3.27
CA TYR A 19 -9.96 -19.50 4.23
C TYR A 19 -10.64 -18.18 3.86
N ALA A 20 -10.40 -17.66 2.64
CA ALA A 20 -10.92 -16.38 2.16
C ALA A 20 -10.77 -15.24 3.19
N LYS A 21 -9.60 -15.18 3.84
CA LYS A 21 -9.34 -14.18 4.88
C LYS A 21 -9.28 -12.79 4.25
N LYS A 22 -9.73 -11.80 5.01
CA LYS A 22 -9.53 -10.39 4.72
C LYS A 22 -8.07 -10.02 4.96
N TYR A 23 -7.47 -9.28 4.04
CA TYR A 23 -6.07 -8.87 4.08
C TYR A 23 -5.88 -7.51 3.42
N LEU A 24 -4.72 -6.91 3.66
CA LEU A 24 -4.27 -5.68 3.02
C LEU A 24 -2.76 -5.80 2.78
N PHE A 25 -2.25 -5.01 1.83
CA PHE A 25 -0.82 -4.95 1.57
C PHE A 25 -0.20 -3.75 2.24
N VAL A 26 1.01 -3.93 2.77
CA VAL A 26 1.90 -2.84 3.19
C VAL A 26 3.29 -3.14 2.63
N ARG A 27 3.84 -2.23 1.82
CA ARG A 27 5.18 -2.37 1.26
C ARG A 27 6.13 -1.31 1.79
N GLU A 28 7.36 -1.71 2.09
CA GLU A 28 8.43 -0.79 2.51
C GLU A 28 8.85 0.10 1.32
N ALA A 29 9.04 1.40 1.58
CA ALA A 29 9.51 2.35 0.57
C ALA A 29 11.03 2.30 0.40
N ASP A 30 11.78 2.02 1.47
CA ASP A 30 13.23 2.05 1.51
C ASP A 30 13.86 0.74 0.98
N PRO A 31 14.56 0.74 -0.17
CA PRO A 31 15.19 -0.45 -0.72
C PRO A 31 16.23 -1.08 0.20
N ALA A 32 16.94 -0.28 1.01
CA ALA A 32 17.91 -0.77 1.97
C ALA A 32 17.26 -1.56 3.12
N LYS A 33 15.94 -1.46 3.27
CA LYS A 33 15.12 -2.16 4.27
C LYS A 33 14.21 -3.22 3.66
N GLY A 34 14.43 -3.56 2.39
CA GLY A 34 13.66 -4.56 1.66
C GLY A 34 12.46 -3.99 0.90
N GLY A 35 12.40 -2.67 0.71
CA GLY A 35 11.45 -2.05 -0.20
C GLY A 35 11.74 -2.39 -1.66
N ALA A 36 10.68 -2.56 -2.45
CA ALA A 36 10.77 -2.78 -3.88
C ALA A 36 9.47 -2.31 -4.56
N PRO A 37 9.51 -2.01 -5.87
CA PRO A 37 8.29 -1.77 -6.65
C PRO A 37 7.31 -2.95 -6.54
N LEU A 38 6.01 -2.66 -6.52
CA LEU A 38 4.96 -3.68 -6.38
C LEU A 38 5.08 -4.78 -7.44
N GLU A 39 5.39 -4.41 -8.68
CA GLU A 39 5.57 -5.35 -9.79
C GLU A 39 6.77 -6.29 -9.63
N GLU A 40 7.80 -5.88 -8.88
CA GLU A 40 8.91 -6.77 -8.54
C GLU A 40 8.52 -7.75 -7.43
N LEU A 41 7.81 -7.26 -6.40
CA LEU A 41 7.31 -8.09 -5.30
C LEU A 41 6.34 -9.17 -5.81
N LYS A 42 5.46 -8.83 -6.75
CA LYS A 42 4.56 -9.79 -7.41
C LYS A 42 5.34 -10.95 -8.07
N LYS A 43 6.48 -10.67 -8.72
CA LYS A 43 7.32 -11.68 -9.40
C LYS A 43 8.02 -12.63 -8.42
N GLU A 44 8.13 -12.29 -7.14
CA GLU A 44 8.66 -13.19 -6.12
C GLU A 44 7.70 -14.37 -5.87
N LEU A 45 6.39 -14.14 -5.95
CA LEU A 45 5.37 -15.18 -5.81
C LEU A 45 5.26 -16.00 -7.10
N LYS A 46 5.94 -17.15 -7.13
CA LYS A 46 6.08 -18.01 -8.31
C LYS A 46 4.81 -18.75 -8.72
N ASN A 47 3.88 -18.97 -7.79
CA ASN A 47 2.60 -19.60 -8.12
C ASN A 47 1.69 -18.55 -8.78
N ASP A 48 1.38 -18.75 -10.05
CA ASP A 48 0.60 -17.82 -10.86
C ASP A 48 -0.85 -17.69 -10.39
N ASP A 49 -1.48 -18.79 -9.93
CA ASP A 49 -2.84 -18.73 -9.38
C ASP A 49 -2.87 -17.92 -8.08
N HIS A 50 -1.93 -18.19 -7.16
CA HIS A 50 -1.84 -17.41 -5.92
C HIS A 50 -1.58 -15.94 -6.20
N ARG A 51 -0.71 -15.61 -7.16
CA ARG A 51 -0.43 -14.23 -7.55
C ARG A 51 -1.68 -13.54 -8.09
N ARG A 52 -2.38 -14.18 -9.03
CA ARG A 52 -3.63 -13.66 -9.61
C ARG A 52 -4.70 -13.42 -8.55
N ARG A 53 -4.93 -14.40 -7.68
CA ARG A 53 -5.93 -14.30 -6.60
C ARG A 53 -5.59 -13.25 -5.55
N LEU A 54 -4.31 -13.15 -5.17
CA LEU A 54 -3.88 -12.25 -4.11
C LEU A 54 -3.81 -10.79 -4.59
N PHE A 55 -3.40 -10.54 -5.83
CA PHE A 55 -3.13 -9.18 -6.33
C PHE A 55 -4.11 -8.64 -7.37
N ASP A 56 -4.70 -9.50 -8.20
CA ASP A 56 -5.43 -9.05 -9.40
C ASP A 56 -6.95 -9.22 -9.26
N GLU A 57 -7.43 -10.24 -8.56
CA GLU A 57 -8.87 -10.49 -8.37
C GLU A 57 -9.54 -9.51 -7.40
N THR A 58 -8.78 -9.03 -6.42
CA THR A 58 -9.30 -8.11 -5.39
C THR A 58 -8.53 -6.79 -5.49
N PRO A 59 -9.21 -5.65 -5.73
CA PRO A 59 -8.54 -4.36 -5.72
C PRO A 59 -8.09 -4.03 -4.30
N HIS A 60 -6.80 -3.74 -4.15
CA HIS A 60 -6.20 -3.34 -2.88
C HIS A 60 -5.55 -1.97 -3.03
N ARG A 61 -5.64 -1.17 -1.96
CA ARG A 61 -4.83 0.04 -1.84
C ARG A 61 -3.36 -0.37 -1.70
N ASP A 62 -2.50 0.31 -2.45
CA ASP A 62 -1.06 0.15 -2.31
C ASP A 62 -0.55 0.99 -1.12
N ASN A 63 -0.60 0.40 0.09
CA ASN A 63 -0.12 1.11 1.28
C ASN A 63 1.42 1.07 1.34
N VAL A 64 2.03 2.23 1.13
CA VAL A 64 3.48 2.39 1.20
C VAL A 64 3.88 2.83 2.60
N TRP A 65 4.75 2.05 3.25
CA TRP A 65 5.36 2.41 4.51
C TRP A 65 6.61 3.26 4.28
N HIS A 66 6.51 4.55 4.57
CA HIS A 66 7.65 5.47 4.53
C HIS A 66 8.33 5.53 5.89
N ARG A 67 9.65 5.74 5.93
CA ARG A 67 10.42 5.95 7.18
C ARG A 67 10.47 7.40 7.62
N ILE A 68 9.38 8.13 7.37
CA ILE A 68 9.19 9.53 7.74
C ILE A 68 7.90 9.59 8.56
N GLY A 69 8.00 10.04 9.82
CA GLY A 69 6.90 9.93 10.80
C GLY A 69 5.57 10.47 10.30
N THR A 70 5.57 11.62 9.63
CA THR A 70 4.35 12.23 9.07
C THR A 70 3.65 11.32 8.06
N PHE A 71 4.41 10.65 7.18
CA PHE A 71 3.84 9.72 6.20
C PHE A 71 3.44 8.38 6.85
N GLN A 72 4.09 7.96 7.93
CA GLN A 72 3.66 6.77 8.69
C GLN A 72 2.26 6.95 9.25
N VAL A 73 1.93 8.14 9.78
CA VAL A 73 0.58 8.45 10.27
C VAL A 73 -0.44 8.33 9.14
N VAL A 74 -0.11 8.80 7.93
CA VAL A 74 -0.97 8.64 6.74
C VAL A 74 -1.19 7.16 6.43
N THR A 75 -0.13 6.36 6.37
CA THR A 75 -0.22 4.91 6.12
C THR A 75 -1.03 4.19 7.19
N LEU A 76 -0.91 4.58 8.46
CA LEU A 76 -1.70 4.01 9.56
C LEU A 76 -3.19 4.34 9.43
N ILE A 77 -3.54 5.57 9.06
CA ILE A 77 -4.94 5.96 8.79
C ILE A 77 -5.51 5.07 7.67
N HIS A 78 -4.76 4.86 6.59
CA HIS A 78 -5.18 3.99 5.49
C HIS A 78 -5.36 2.53 5.92
N ILE A 79 -4.45 1.98 6.72
CA ILE A 79 -4.56 0.61 7.24
C ILE A 79 -5.84 0.45 8.07
N VAL A 80 -6.13 1.41 8.96
CA VAL A 80 -7.36 1.39 9.77
C VAL A 80 -8.59 1.50 8.87
N GLU A 81 -8.56 2.39 7.88
CA GLU A 81 -9.64 2.54 6.91
C GLU A 81 -9.92 1.22 6.16
N ASP A 82 -8.89 0.57 5.65
CA ASP A 82 -8.99 -0.70 4.94
C ASP A 82 -9.53 -1.82 5.85
N MET A 83 -9.09 -1.86 7.12
CA MET A 83 -9.60 -2.81 8.11
C MET A 83 -11.09 -2.59 8.42
N LEU A 84 -11.52 -1.34 8.57
CA LEU A 84 -12.90 -0.99 8.86
C LEU A 84 -13.81 -1.29 7.66
N ARG A 85 -13.38 -0.97 6.42
CA ARG A 85 -14.13 -1.31 5.19
C ARG A 85 -14.33 -2.81 5.01
N GLN A 86 -13.36 -3.62 5.44
CA GLN A 86 -13.45 -5.08 5.38
C GLN A 86 -14.24 -5.68 6.57
N SER A 87 -14.56 -4.88 7.59
CA SER A 87 -15.34 -5.26 8.76
C SER A 87 -16.83 -5.05 8.54
N ARG A 88 -17.67 -5.75 9.31
CA ARG A 88 -19.13 -5.56 9.24
C ARG A 88 -19.52 -4.27 9.97
N GLY A 89 -20.43 -3.49 9.40
CA GLY A 89 -21.09 -2.37 10.09
C GLY A 89 -20.47 -0.99 9.86
N PHE A 90 -19.49 -0.86 8.96
CA PHE A 90 -18.95 0.42 8.52
C PHE A 90 -19.40 0.68 7.07
N ASP A 91 -19.92 1.88 6.81
CA ASP A 91 -20.32 2.34 5.47
C ASP A 91 -19.09 2.64 4.59
N GLU A 92 -19.31 2.80 3.28
CA GLU A 92 -18.31 3.18 2.28
C GLU A 92 -17.65 4.55 2.58
N THR A 93 -18.34 5.44 3.31
CA THR A 93 -17.86 6.80 3.59
C THR A 93 -17.18 6.95 4.95
N LEU A 94 -15.94 6.45 5.06
CA LEU A 94 -15.11 6.66 6.25
C LEU A 94 -14.28 7.95 6.12
N ASN A 95 -14.45 8.87 7.07
CA ASN A 95 -13.60 10.06 7.19
C ASN A 95 -12.71 9.96 8.43
N LEU A 96 -11.67 9.13 8.33
CA LEU A 96 -10.69 8.96 9.38
C LEU A 96 -9.62 10.05 9.29
N PHE A 97 -9.35 10.72 10.41
CA PHE A 97 -8.22 11.63 10.50
C PHE A 97 -7.61 11.59 11.90
N VAL A 98 -6.33 11.92 11.96
CA VAL A 98 -5.62 12.19 13.21
C VAL A 98 -5.37 13.69 13.25
N PRO A 99 -5.75 14.42 14.32
CA PRO A 99 -5.49 15.85 14.42
C PRO A 99 -4.01 16.17 14.18
N GLY A 100 -3.76 17.16 13.32
CA GLY A 100 -2.40 17.55 12.92
C GLY A 100 -1.73 16.63 11.89
N SER A 101 -2.36 15.53 11.46
CA SER A 101 -1.83 14.69 10.38
C SER A 101 -1.81 15.43 9.05
N LEU A 102 -0.98 14.97 8.12
CA LEU A 102 -0.88 15.55 6.79
C LEU A 102 -2.22 15.54 6.03
N LEU A 103 -3.04 14.50 6.22
CA LEU A 103 -4.35 14.38 5.58
C LEU A 103 -5.35 15.43 6.08
N ALA A 104 -5.18 15.91 7.32
CA ALA A 104 -6.02 16.96 7.89
C ALA A 104 -5.54 18.37 7.53
N GLN A 105 -4.39 18.51 6.87
CA GLN A 105 -3.79 19.80 6.52
C GLN A 105 -4.12 20.21 5.09
N ARG A 106 -4.42 21.49 4.90
CA ARG A 106 -4.52 22.09 3.57
C ARG A 106 -3.13 22.46 3.07
N LEU A 107 -2.49 21.55 2.34
CA LEU A 107 -1.21 21.82 1.69
C LEU A 107 -1.42 22.80 0.54
N THR A 108 -0.76 23.95 0.61
CA THR A 108 -0.84 25.00 -0.41
C THR A 108 0.54 25.61 -0.62
N PHE A 109 0.72 26.29 -1.74
CA PHE A 109 1.91 27.07 -2.01
C PHE A 109 1.61 28.54 -1.71
N ASP A 110 2.54 29.22 -1.03
CA ASP A 110 2.39 30.66 -0.72
C ASP A 110 2.36 31.56 -1.96
N ARG A 111 2.72 31.01 -3.12
CA ARG A 111 2.70 31.67 -4.42
C ARG A 111 2.32 30.67 -5.50
N ARG A 112 1.87 31.17 -6.64
CA ARG A 112 1.61 30.35 -7.83
C ARG A 112 2.90 29.62 -8.23
N VAL A 113 2.86 28.29 -8.22
CA VAL A 113 3.95 27.43 -8.71
C VAL A 113 3.59 26.95 -10.11
N VAL A 114 4.56 27.04 -11.02
CA VAL A 114 4.48 26.41 -12.35
C VAL A 114 5.33 25.15 -12.27
N LEU A 115 4.69 23.98 -12.39
CA LEU A 115 5.39 22.70 -12.47
C LEU A 115 5.81 22.50 -13.93
N TYR A 116 7.10 22.52 -14.21
CA TYR A 116 7.65 22.14 -15.50
C TYR A 116 8.21 20.73 -15.40
N THR A 117 7.82 19.86 -16.31
CA THR A 117 8.42 18.54 -16.48
C THR A 117 9.18 18.52 -17.81
N SER A 118 10.41 18.01 -17.78
CA SER A 118 11.20 17.85 -19.01
C SER A 118 10.64 16.71 -19.84
N SER A 119 10.64 16.87 -21.17
CA SER A 119 10.33 15.79 -22.12
C SER A 119 11.27 14.58 -22.02
N HIS A 120 12.40 14.73 -21.33
CA HIS A 120 13.39 13.67 -21.09
C HIS A 120 13.20 12.98 -19.73
N ASN A 121 12.18 13.33 -18.95
CA ASN A 121 11.85 12.62 -17.71
C ASN A 121 10.75 11.58 -17.95
N PRO A 122 11.09 10.30 -18.14
CA PRO A 122 10.10 9.25 -18.39
C PRO A 122 9.15 9.01 -17.21
N GLY A 123 9.53 9.42 -15.99
CA GLY A 123 8.66 9.32 -14.81
C GLY A 123 7.66 10.46 -14.64
N ALA A 124 7.62 11.41 -15.56
CA ALA A 124 6.73 12.57 -15.53
C ALA A 124 5.60 12.53 -16.58
N ALA A 125 5.48 11.42 -17.31
CA ALA A 125 4.41 11.14 -18.28
C ALA A 125 3.24 10.40 -17.64
#